data_AF-A0A1V4ZS21-F1
#
_entry.id   AF-A0A1V4ZS21-F1
#
_cell.length_a   1.000
_cell.length_b   1.000
_cell.length_c   1.000
_cell.angle_alpha   90.00
_cell.angle_beta   90.00
_cell.angle_gamma   90.00
#
_symmetry.space_group_name_H-M   'P 1'
#
loop_
_entity.id
_entity.type
_entity.pdbx_description
1 polymer ?
#
loop_
_entity_poly.entity_id
_entity_poly.type
_entity_poly.pdbx_seq_one_letter_code
_entity_poly.pdbx_strand_id
1 'polypeptide(L)'
;MQDKTFLQWIAVASDRTTVAALCGGSLLLGAAGMLRTKRATTHPGLAGFLKNFAREVVPDRIMDEGNVITAGGVTTGIDLGLYLCGKIAGEEVREKIQQQMDYRNYTVR
;
A
#
# COMPACT_ATOMS: atom_id res chain seq x y z
N MET A 1 -5.23 12.84 -11.49
CA MET A 1 -4.28 12.16 -12.39
C MET A 1 -3.93 13.03 -13.62
N GLN A 2 -3.77 14.34 -13.43
CA GLN A 2 -3.50 15.28 -14.53
C GLN A 2 -2.05 15.79 -14.50
N ASP A 3 -1.40 15.74 -13.33
CA ASP A 3 0.01 16.06 -13.17
C ASP A 3 0.88 14.92 -13.70
N LYS A 4 1.31 15.05 -14.96
CA LYS A 4 2.14 14.05 -15.64
C LYS A 4 3.55 13.99 -15.06
N THR A 5 4.09 15.12 -14.61
CA THR A 5 5.44 15.18 -14.03
C THR A 5 5.50 14.38 -12.73
N PHE A 6 4.49 14.55 -11.87
CA PHE A 6 4.41 13.79 -10.63
C PHE A 6 4.21 12.28 -10.87
N LEU A 7 3.36 11.90 -11.83
CA LEU A 7 3.17 10.49 -12.18
C LEU A 7 4.44 9.84 -12.78
N GLN A 8 5.18 10.58 -13.60
CA GLN A 8 6.48 10.13 -14.12
C GLN A 8 7.50 9.96 -13.00
N TRP A 9 7.52 10.89 -12.03
CA TRP A 9 8.40 10.77 -10.86
C TRP A 9 8.09 9.53 -10.00
N ILE A 10 6.82 9.15 -9.85
CA ILE A 10 6.46 7.87 -9.19
C ILE A 10 6.96 6.68 -10.01
N ALA A 11 6.77 6.72 -11.33
CA ALA A 11 7.08 5.61 -12.23
C ALA A 11 8.58 5.29 -12.35
N VAL A 12 9.49 6.18 -11.93
CA VAL A 12 10.94 5.90 -11.94
C VAL A 12 11.41 5.01 -10.79
N ALA A 13 10.52 4.65 -9.84
CA ALA A 13 10.86 3.72 -8.79
C ALA A 13 11.30 2.36 -9.39
N SER A 14 12.49 1.89 -9.02
CA SER A 14 13.02 0.62 -9.50
C SER A 14 12.25 -0.56 -8.91
N ASP A 15 12.34 -1.74 -9.55
CA ASP A 15 11.75 -2.97 -9.02
C ASP A 15 12.34 -3.42 -7.67
N ARG A 16 13.49 -2.85 -7.26
CA ARG A 16 14.10 -3.10 -5.94
C ARG A 16 13.60 -2.15 -4.85
N THR A 17 12.90 -1.09 -5.23
CA THR A 17 12.37 -0.09 -4.30
C THR A 17 10.98 -0.52 -3.85
N THR A 18 10.77 -0.67 -2.55
CA THR A 18 9.42 -0.87 -2.01
C THR A 18 8.65 0.45 -2.07
N VAL A 19 7.53 0.46 -2.79
CA VAL A 19 6.62 1.59 -2.89
C VAL A 19 5.31 1.22 -2.22
N ALA A 20 4.92 2.00 -1.22
CA ALA A 20 3.69 1.79 -0.47
C ALA A 20 2.70 2.93 -0.69
N ALA A 21 1.41 2.62 -0.81
CA ALA A 21 0.36 3.64 -0.89
C ALA A 21 -0.86 3.27 -0.05
N LEU A 22 -1.43 4.27 0.62
CA LEU A 22 -2.62 4.15 1.46
C LEU A 22 -3.79 4.86 0.80
N CYS A 23 -5.01 4.34 0.99
CA CYS A 23 -6.24 5.03 0.60
C CYS A 23 -6.18 5.40 -0.90
N GLY A 24 -6.52 6.63 -1.26
CA GLY A 24 -6.47 7.12 -2.64
C GLY A 24 -5.08 7.14 -3.29
N GLY A 25 -3.99 6.96 -2.53
CA GLY A 25 -2.64 6.89 -3.09
C GLY A 25 -2.45 5.73 -4.07
N SER A 26 -3.18 4.63 -3.88
CA SER A 26 -3.21 3.50 -4.82
C SER A 26 -3.64 3.90 -6.23
N LEU A 27 -4.52 4.90 -6.38
CA LEU A 27 -4.92 5.44 -7.69
C LEU A 27 -3.75 6.14 -8.39
N LEU A 28 -2.84 6.76 -7.63
CA LEU A 28 -1.64 7.39 -8.18
C LEU A 28 -0.64 6.33 -8.68
N LEU A 29 -0.42 5.26 -7.90
CA LEU A 29 0.40 4.13 -8.34
C LEU A 29 -0.19 3.46 -9.58
N GLY A 30 -1.51 3.31 -9.61
CA GLY A 30 -2.24 2.80 -10.77
C GLY A 30 -2.08 3.69 -12.01
N ALA A 31 -2.23 5.01 -11.85
CA ALA A 31 -2.05 5.98 -12.92
C ALA A 31 -0.60 6.04 -13.43
N ALA A 32 0.38 5.82 -12.56
CA ALA A 32 1.80 5.67 -12.91
C ALA A 32 2.10 4.31 -13.60
N GLY A 33 1.11 3.43 -13.74
CA GLY A 33 1.24 2.15 -14.44
C GLY A 33 1.74 0.99 -13.58
N MET A 34 1.98 1.19 -12.28
CA MET A 34 2.62 0.20 -11.41
C MET A 34 1.71 -0.97 -11.03
N LEU A 35 0.39 -0.83 -11.19
CA LEU A 35 -0.60 -1.81 -10.73
C LEU A 35 -1.18 -2.69 -11.85
N ARG A 36 -0.82 -2.46 -13.12
CA ARG A 36 -1.47 -3.11 -14.29
C ARG A 36 -1.51 -4.63 -14.22
N THR A 37 -0.48 -5.25 -13.64
CA THR A 37 -0.34 -6.71 -13.51
C THR A 37 -0.50 -7.20 -12.07
N LYS A 38 -0.79 -6.30 -11.12
CA LYS A 38 -0.79 -6.56 -9.69
C LYS A 38 -2.20 -6.47 -9.10
N ARG A 39 -2.44 -7.23 -8.03
CA ARG A 39 -3.59 -6.99 -7.16
C ARG A 39 -3.36 -5.72 -6.35
N ALA A 40 -4.43 -5.04 -5.96
CA ALA A 40 -4.32 -3.87 -5.13
C ALA A 40 -5.56 -3.69 -4.25
N THR A 41 -5.38 -2.99 -3.13
CA THR A 41 -6.48 -2.49 -2.30
C THR A 41 -6.45 -0.96 -2.24
N THR A 42 -7.54 -0.36 -1.78
CA THR A 42 -7.70 1.09 -1.62
C THR A 42 -8.79 1.39 -0.61
N HIS A 43 -9.08 2.67 -0.38
CA HIS A 43 -10.27 3.06 0.37
C HIS A 43 -11.52 2.45 -0.27
N PRO A 44 -12.47 1.86 0.50
CA PRO A 44 -13.65 1.20 -0.07
C PRO A 44 -14.45 2.09 -1.03
N GLY A 45 -14.62 3.37 -0.70
CA GLY A 45 -15.28 4.35 -1.57
C GLY A 45 -14.54 4.69 -2.89
N LEU A 46 -13.29 4.24 -3.05
CA LEU A 46 -12.47 4.45 -4.25
C LEU A 46 -12.22 3.16 -5.03
N ALA A 47 -12.66 2.00 -4.53
CA ALA A 47 -12.42 0.69 -5.15
C ALA A 47 -12.92 0.62 -6.59
N GLY A 48 -14.06 1.25 -6.90
CA GLY A 48 -14.60 1.33 -8.26
C GLY A 48 -13.66 2.03 -9.24
N PHE A 49 -12.97 3.09 -8.82
CA PHE A 49 -12.01 3.81 -9.66
C PHE A 49 -10.73 3.00 -9.87
N LEU A 50 -10.26 2.29 -8.84
CA LEU A 50 -9.02 1.52 -8.90
C LEU A 50 -9.09 0.35 -9.88
N LYS A 51 -10.30 -0.19 -10.15
CA LYS A 51 -10.51 -1.26 -11.14
C LYS A 51 -9.99 -0.91 -12.54
N ASN A 52 -9.88 0.37 -12.87
CA ASN A 52 -9.36 0.83 -14.17
C ASN A 52 -7.82 0.79 -14.25
N PHE A 53 -7.14 0.58 -13.13
CA PHE A 53 -5.68 0.71 -13.04
C PHE A 53 -4.94 -0.53 -12.52
N ALA A 54 -5.67 -1.46 -11.90
CA ALA A 54 -5.11 -2.68 -11.31
C ALA A 54 -5.59 -3.94 -12.03
N ARG A 55 -4.83 -5.04 -11.94
CA ARG A 55 -5.29 -6.37 -12.43
C ARG A 55 -6.56 -6.80 -11.73
N GLU A 56 -6.61 -6.59 -10.41
CA GLU A 56 -7.71 -6.98 -9.55
C GLU A 56 -7.73 -6.08 -8.31
N VAL A 57 -8.92 -5.65 -7.89
CA VAL A 57 -9.11 -4.88 -6.66
C VAL A 57 -9.67 -5.80 -5.59
N VAL A 58 -8.89 -6.01 -4.54
CA VAL A 58 -9.22 -6.92 -3.44
C VAL A 58 -9.55 -6.10 -2.19
N PRO A 59 -10.69 -6.36 -1.52
CA PRO A 59 -11.06 -5.66 -0.29
C PRO A 59 -10.25 -6.22 0.90
N ASP A 60 -8.98 -5.82 0.98
CA ASP A 60 -8.06 -6.19 2.07
C ASP A 60 -7.51 -4.96 2.80
N ARG A 61 -6.99 -5.14 4.01
CA ARG A 61 -6.29 -4.09 4.75
C ARG A 61 -4.97 -3.74 4.05
N ILE A 62 -4.17 -4.75 3.74
CA ILE A 62 -2.88 -4.62 3.06
C ILE A 62 -2.82 -5.63 1.94
N MET A 63 -2.38 -5.19 0.77
CA MET A 63 -2.09 -6.03 -0.38
C MET A 63 -0.63 -5.81 -0.78
N ASP A 64 0.21 -6.80 -0.52
CA ASP A 64 1.62 -6.83 -0.89
C ASP A 64 1.80 -7.68 -2.16
N GLU A 65 2.25 -7.04 -3.25
CA GLU A 65 2.58 -7.69 -4.53
C GLU A 65 4.07 -7.51 -4.86
N GLY A 66 4.92 -7.74 -3.85
CA GLY A 66 6.37 -7.71 -3.92
C GLY A 66 6.93 -6.33 -3.60
N ASN A 67 7.26 -5.58 -4.65
CA ASN A 67 7.81 -4.23 -4.53
C ASN A 67 6.75 -3.13 -4.43
N VAL A 68 5.47 -3.46 -4.65
CA VAL A 68 4.36 -2.51 -4.56
C VAL A 68 3.38 -3.01 -3.50
N ILE A 69 3.13 -2.17 -2.50
CA ILE A 69 2.24 -2.46 -1.38
C ILE A 69 1.14 -1.43 -1.38
N THR A 70 -0.11 -1.87 -1.33
CA THR A 70 -1.26 -0.97 -1.22
C THR A 70 -2.05 -1.28 0.04
N ALA A 71 -2.66 -0.26 0.62
CA ALA A 71 -3.43 -0.37 1.84
C ALA A 71 -4.77 0.37 1.74
N GLY A 72 -5.72 -0.10 2.56
CA GLY A 72 -7.11 0.33 2.56
C GLY A 72 -7.36 1.75 3.09
N GLY A 73 -8.37 1.89 3.94
CA GLY A 73 -8.80 3.19 4.47
C GLY A 73 -7.81 3.84 5.44
N VAL A 74 -8.13 5.06 5.88
CA VAL A 74 -7.23 5.93 6.67
C VAL A 74 -6.59 5.23 7.87
N THR A 75 -7.39 4.50 8.67
CA THR A 75 -6.89 3.84 9.89
C THR A 75 -5.96 2.67 9.60
N THR A 76 -5.99 2.12 8.39
CA THR A 76 -5.06 1.07 7.94
C THR A 76 -3.63 1.59 7.77
N GLY A 77 -3.41 2.91 7.83
CA GLY A 77 -2.06 3.49 7.81
C GLY A 77 -1.19 3.03 8.99
N ILE A 78 -1.77 2.80 10.16
CA ILE A 78 -1.02 2.29 11.33
C ILE A 78 -0.58 0.86 11.07
N ASP A 79 -1.49 0.01 10.58
CA ASP A 79 -1.15 -1.36 10.21
C ASP A 79 -0.11 -1.42 9.10
N LEU A 80 -0.21 -0.54 8.08
CA LEU A 80 0.77 -0.47 7.01
C LEU A 80 2.15 -0.08 7.55
N GLY A 81 2.22 0.88 8.47
CA GLY A 81 3.47 1.26 9.14
C GLY A 81 4.10 0.08 9.87
N LEU A 82 3.32 -0.62 10.70
CA LEU A 82 3.79 -1.81 11.42
C LEU A 82 4.22 -2.93 10.45
N TYR A 83 3.42 -3.19 9.41
CA TYR A 83 3.75 -4.17 8.38
C TYR A 83 5.09 -3.87 7.70
N LEU A 84 5.32 -2.61 7.34
CA LEU A 84 6.60 -2.17 6.76
C LEU A 84 7.76 -2.29 7.75
N CYS A 85 7.56 -1.96 9.03
CA CYS A 85 8.57 -2.18 10.06
C CYS A 85 8.95 -3.67 10.14
N GLY A 86 7.97 -4.58 10.08
CA GLY A 86 8.21 -6.02 10.11
C GLY A 86 8.97 -6.50 8.88
N LYS A 87 8.56 -6.02 7.69
CA LYS A 87 9.20 -6.33 6.41
C LYS A 87 10.65 -5.83 6.33
N ILE A 88 10.96 -4.67 6.93
CA ILE A 88 12.27 -4.02 6.84
C ILE A 88 13.22 -4.49 7.94
N ALA A 89 12.74 -4.57 9.19
CA ALA A 89 13.56 -4.75 10.38
C ALA A 89 13.30 -6.08 11.11
N GLY A 90 12.39 -6.91 10.61
CA GLY A 90 12.03 -8.18 11.19
C GLY A 90 10.83 -8.12 12.14
N GLU A 91 10.25 -9.29 12.37
CA GLU A 91 8.98 -9.44 13.07
C GLU A 91 9.07 -8.99 14.54
N GLU A 92 10.18 -9.27 15.23
CA GLU A 92 10.44 -8.84 16.61
C GLU A 92 10.44 -7.30 16.76
N VAL A 93 10.97 -6.57 15.78
CA VAL A 93 11.01 -5.11 15.81
C VAL A 93 9.60 -4.52 15.65
N ARG A 94 8.80 -5.08 14.75
CA ARG A 94 7.39 -4.71 14.56
C ARG A 94 6.57 -4.97 15.82
N GLU A 95 6.78 -6.10 16.49
CA GLU A 95 6.15 -6.46 17.76
C GLU A 95 6.51 -5.46 18.88
N LYS A 96 7.79 -5.12 19.00
CA LYS A 96 8.26 -4.13 19.98
C LYS A 96 7.65 -2.75 19.73
N ILE A 97 7.62 -2.28 18.48
CA ILE A 97 7.01 -1.00 18.12
C ILE A 97 5.51 -1.03 18.41
N GLN A 98 4.81 -2.12 18.05
CA GLN A 98 3.40 -2.31 18.33
C GLN A 98 3.10 -2.22 19.84
N GLN A 99 3.89 -2.89 20.68
CA GLN A 99 3.77 -2.84 22.13
C GLN A 99 4.02 -1.43 22.69
N GLN A 100 5.05 -0.74 22.19
CA GLN A 100 5.36 0.64 22.58
C GLN A 100 4.23 1.62 22.24
N MET A 101 3.51 1.37 21.15
CA MET A 101 2.34 2.16 20.74
C MET A 101 1.06 1.80 21.49
N ASP A 102 1.07 0.77 22.35
CA ASP A 102 -0.12 0.12 22.93
C ASP A 102 -1.19 -0.23 21.87
N TYR A 103 -0.73 -0.64 20.68
CA TYR A 103 -1.61 -0.92 19.54
C TYR A 103 -2.03 -2.41 19.51
N ARG A 104 -3.13 -2.74 20.17
CA ARG A 104 -3.51 -4.14 20.45
C ARG A 104 -4.27 -4.85 19.32
N ASN A 105 -4.79 -4.11 18.34
CA ASN A 105 -5.70 -4.65 17.32
C ASN A 105 -5.03 -4.86 15.95
N TYR A 106 -3.73 -5.19 15.93
CA TYR A 106 -3.04 -5.54 14.70
C TYR A 106 -3.54 -6.90 14.20
N THR A 107 -4.14 -6.92 13.02
CA THR A 107 -4.83 -8.10 12.45
C THR A 107 -4.30 -8.50 11.07
N VAL A 108 -3.29 -7.79 10.57
CA VAL A 108 -2.64 -8.14 9.30
C VAL A 108 -1.84 -9.42 9.50
N ARG A 109 -2.09 -10.39 8.60
CA ARG A 109 -1.41 -11.69 8.56
C ARG A 109 -0.27 -11.67 7.56
#